data_AF-A0A7C4EVE2-F1
#
_entry.id   AF-A0A7C4EVE2-F1
#
_cell.length_a   1.000
_cell.length_b   1.000
_cell.length_c   1.000
_cell.angle_alpha   90.00
_cell.angle_beta   90.00
_cell.angle_gamma   90.00
#
_symmetry.space_group_name_H-M   'P 1'
#
loop_
_entity.id
_entity.type
_entity.pdbx_description
1 polymer ?
#
loop_
_entity_poly.entity_id
_entity_poly.type
_entity_poly.pdbx_seq_one_letter_code
_entity_poly.pdbx_strand_id
1 'polypeptide(L)'
;GASGLIALMKQAKLFGLTEKFPVFVFGLADSVFPKFLGESMPADVYGGSNYLWYYPDTPENKEFVKQCAAYTGKDGKPDEHPSGIGFFAGYCCAKFIIGAIQKADGTDTEKVVKALEGLSIDTPIGKIKMRECDHQAETPGFWGKLVKRDGFPFPVIKDVVETPADKIMPSCEDIMKARKGSQ
;
A
#
# COMPACT_ATOMS: atom_id res chain seq x y z
N GLY A 1 -2.95 4.78 13.97
CA GLY A 1 -1.64 4.36 13.44
C GLY A 1 -1.44 2.86 13.61
N ALA A 2 -0.40 2.28 13.00
CA ALA A 2 -0.17 0.83 12.95
C ALA A 2 -0.11 0.15 14.34
N SER A 3 0.50 0.81 15.34
CA SER A 3 0.59 0.31 16.73
C SER A 3 -0.76 0.06 17.39
N GLY A 4 -1.73 0.98 17.19
CA GLY A 4 -3.08 0.85 17.72
C GLY A 4 -3.85 -0.32 17.09
N LEU A 5 -3.67 -0.53 15.78
CA LEU A 5 -4.29 -1.66 15.09
C LEU A 5 -3.74 -3.01 15.59
N ILE A 6 -2.41 -3.11 15.78
CA ILE A 6 -1.79 -4.32 16.33
C ILE A 6 -2.37 -4.67 17.70
N ALA A 7 -2.49 -3.68 18.59
CA ALA A 7 -3.06 -3.87 19.92
C ALA A 7 -4.54 -4.31 19.84
N LEU A 8 -5.33 -3.65 19.00
CA LEU A 8 -6.74 -3.99 18.76
C LEU A 8 -6.89 -5.43 18.28
N MET A 9 -6.11 -5.87 17.30
CA MET A 9 -6.24 -7.23 16.75
C MET A 9 -5.84 -8.31 17.75
N LYS A 10 -4.84 -8.06 18.61
CA LYS A 10 -4.50 -8.98 19.71
C LYS A 10 -5.65 -9.13 20.69
N GLN A 11 -6.30 -8.02 21.07
CA GLN A 11 -7.47 -8.06 21.96
C GLN A 11 -8.68 -8.69 21.28
N ALA A 12 -8.92 -8.40 20.00
CA ALA A 12 -10.01 -8.99 19.23
C ALA A 12 -9.89 -10.52 19.17
N LYS A 13 -8.67 -11.05 19.02
CA LYS A 13 -8.41 -12.49 19.13
C LYS A 13 -8.67 -13.00 20.54
N LEU A 14 -8.18 -12.32 21.59
CA LEU A 14 -8.34 -12.74 22.98
C LEU A 14 -9.82 -12.87 23.39
N PHE A 15 -10.68 -11.97 22.91
CA PHE A 15 -12.11 -11.95 23.24
C PHE A 15 -13.00 -12.68 22.21
N GLY A 16 -12.41 -13.32 21.20
CA GLY A 16 -13.15 -14.01 20.13
C GLY A 16 -14.04 -13.07 19.30
N LEU A 17 -13.66 -11.79 19.17
CA LEU A 17 -14.48 -10.81 18.44
C LEU A 17 -14.58 -11.14 16.95
N THR A 18 -13.51 -11.67 16.36
CA THR A 18 -13.46 -12.07 14.94
C THR A 18 -14.35 -13.28 14.63
N GLU A 19 -14.73 -14.06 15.64
CA GLU A 19 -15.65 -15.19 15.51
C GLU A 19 -17.12 -14.76 15.60
N LYS A 20 -17.37 -13.62 16.25
CA LYS A 20 -18.71 -13.10 16.53
C LYS A 20 -19.17 -12.08 15.49
N PHE A 21 -18.25 -11.32 14.92
CA PHE A 21 -18.56 -10.22 14.02
C PHE A 21 -17.66 -10.25 12.78
N PRO A 22 -18.19 -9.87 11.60
CA PRO A 22 -17.35 -9.67 10.44
C PRO A 22 -16.44 -8.45 10.68
N VAL A 23 -15.14 -8.64 10.51
CA VAL A 23 -14.12 -7.60 10.70
C VAL A 23 -13.58 -7.17 9.35
N PHE A 24 -13.56 -5.85 9.11
CA PHE A 24 -13.03 -5.21 7.91
C PHE A 24 -11.97 -4.19 8.31
N VAL A 25 -10.72 -4.40 7.88
CA VAL A 25 -9.60 -3.53 8.24
C VAL A 25 -8.70 -3.27 7.03
N PHE A 26 -8.71 -2.03 6.55
CA PHE A 26 -7.70 -1.60 5.58
C PHE A 26 -6.32 -1.51 6.23
N GLY A 27 -5.30 -1.96 5.51
CA GLY A 27 -3.93 -2.12 5.98
C GLY A 27 -3.62 -3.54 6.44
N LEU A 28 -4.59 -4.30 6.94
CA LEU A 28 -4.32 -5.62 7.52
C LEU A 28 -3.74 -6.64 6.51
N ALA A 29 -3.96 -6.44 5.21
CA ALA A 29 -3.38 -7.29 4.16
C ALA A 29 -1.94 -6.91 3.78
N ASP A 30 -1.42 -5.77 4.26
CA ASP A 30 -0.02 -5.39 4.08
C ASP A 30 0.88 -6.33 4.91
N SER A 31 1.98 -6.81 4.31
CA SER A 31 2.89 -7.77 4.94
C SER A 31 3.55 -7.27 6.23
N VAL A 32 3.51 -5.97 6.52
CA VAL A 32 3.99 -5.42 7.79
C VAL A 32 3.20 -5.97 8.98
N PHE A 33 1.88 -6.13 8.86
CA PHE A 33 1.02 -6.57 9.96
C PHE A 33 1.23 -8.03 10.37
N PRO A 34 1.22 -9.02 9.46
CA PRO A 34 1.50 -10.39 9.84
C PRO A 34 2.90 -10.56 10.44
N LYS A 35 3.90 -9.77 10.01
CA LYS A 35 5.26 -9.76 10.62
C LYS A 35 5.24 -9.34 12.09
N PHE A 36 4.40 -8.37 12.48
CA PHE A 36 4.28 -7.91 13.87
C PHE A 36 3.25 -8.69 14.69
N LEU A 37 2.16 -9.17 14.07
CA LEU A 37 1.11 -9.93 14.74
C LEU A 37 1.50 -11.39 14.96
N GLY A 38 2.32 -11.97 14.08
CA GLY A 38 2.73 -13.37 14.14
C GLY A 38 1.50 -14.28 14.23
N GLU A 39 1.47 -15.16 15.23
CA GLU A 39 0.34 -16.06 15.48
C GLU A 39 -0.97 -15.34 15.82
N SER A 40 -0.92 -14.06 16.22
CA SER A 40 -2.11 -13.25 16.46
C SER A 40 -2.74 -12.72 15.18
N MET A 41 -2.14 -12.98 14.02
CA MET A 41 -2.71 -12.60 12.74
C MET A 41 -4.04 -13.35 12.53
N PRO A 42 -5.18 -12.64 12.42
CA PRO A 42 -6.46 -13.29 12.19
C PRO A 42 -6.50 -13.90 10.79
N ALA A 43 -7.16 -15.06 10.70
CA ALA A 43 -7.68 -15.58 9.44
C ALA A 43 -9.18 -15.31 9.38
N ASP A 44 -9.76 -15.43 8.19
CA ASP A 44 -11.19 -15.31 7.94
C ASP A 44 -11.80 -13.92 8.19
N VAL A 45 -10.96 -12.89 8.26
CA VAL A 45 -11.36 -11.48 8.30
C VAL A 45 -11.11 -10.80 6.95
N TYR A 46 -11.77 -9.67 6.69
CA TYR A 46 -11.55 -8.88 5.49
C TYR A 46 -10.42 -7.87 5.72
N GLY A 47 -9.42 -7.92 4.83
CA GLY A 47 -8.28 -7.01 4.82
C GLY A 47 -8.19 -6.26 3.50
N GLY A 48 -7.45 -5.16 3.51
CA GLY A 48 -7.01 -4.54 2.27
C GLY A 48 -5.63 -3.89 2.39
N SER A 49 -5.07 -3.49 1.25
CA SER A 49 -3.78 -2.82 1.13
C SER A 49 -3.71 -2.04 -0.18
N ASN A 50 -2.81 -1.07 -0.28
CA ASN A 50 -2.47 -0.41 -1.56
C ASN A 50 -1.46 -1.22 -2.39
N TYR A 51 -0.88 -2.26 -1.81
CA TYR A 51 0.07 -3.14 -2.50
C TYR A 51 0.09 -4.53 -1.86
N LEU A 52 0.17 -5.57 -2.69
CA LEU A 52 0.28 -6.96 -2.29
C LEU A 52 1.49 -7.56 -3.03
N TRP A 53 2.51 -8.03 -2.32
CA TRP A 53 3.73 -8.56 -2.97
C TRP A 53 3.47 -9.77 -3.90
N TYR A 54 2.34 -10.45 -3.73
CA TYR A 54 1.92 -11.59 -4.54
C TYR A 54 0.91 -11.24 -5.64
N TYR A 55 0.52 -9.97 -5.80
CA TYR A 55 -0.47 -9.53 -6.78
C TYR A 55 -0.18 -8.10 -7.29
N PRO A 56 -0.28 -7.82 -8.60
CA PRO A 56 -0.68 -8.75 -9.66
C PRO A 56 0.44 -9.73 -10.02
N ASP A 57 0.09 -10.84 -10.68
CA ASP A 57 1.06 -11.83 -11.14
C ASP A 57 1.69 -11.41 -12.47
N THR A 58 2.54 -10.38 -12.40
CA THR A 58 3.23 -9.80 -13.57
C THR A 58 4.75 -9.90 -13.44
N PRO A 59 5.50 -9.91 -14.57
CA PRO A 59 6.96 -9.84 -14.55
C PRO A 59 7.50 -8.63 -13.78
N GLU A 60 6.85 -7.48 -13.90
CA GLU A 60 7.24 -6.22 -13.24
C GLU A 60 7.13 -6.35 -11.72
N ASN A 61 6.06 -6.95 -11.23
CA ASN A 61 5.87 -7.17 -9.80
C ASN A 61 6.86 -8.20 -9.24
N LYS A 62 7.04 -9.31 -9.94
CA LYS A 62 8.04 -10.33 -9.58
C LYS A 62 9.46 -9.76 -9.50
N GLU A 63 9.84 -8.94 -10.48
CA GLU A 63 11.15 -8.31 -10.49
C GLU A 63 11.30 -7.30 -9.35
N PHE A 64 10.28 -6.52 -9.05
CA PHE A 64 10.30 -5.61 -7.90
C PHE A 64 10.48 -6.35 -6.57
N VAL A 65 9.73 -7.43 -6.34
CA VAL A 65 9.88 -8.27 -5.13
C VAL A 65 11.29 -8.84 -5.02
N LYS A 66 11.84 -9.35 -6.12
CA LYS A 66 13.22 -9.85 -6.17
C LYS A 66 14.25 -8.76 -5.86
N GLN A 67 14.07 -7.56 -6.38
CA GLN A 67 14.95 -6.42 -6.08
C GLN A 67 14.88 -6.01 -4.60
N CYS A 68 13.68 -6.01 -4.01
CA CYS A 68 13.51 -5.77 -2.57
C CYS A 68 14.21 -6.83 -1.72
N ALA A 69 14.05 -8.12 -2.05
CA ALA A 69 14.70 -9.22 -1.36
C ALA A 69 16.24 -9.12 -1.46
N ALA A 70 16.77 -8.78 -2.65
CA ALA A 70 18.20 -8.55 -2.84
C ALA A 70 18.73 -7.34 -2.05
N TYR A 71 17.95 -6.26 -1.99
CA TYR A 71 18.33 -5.06 -1.23
C TYR A 71 18.39 -5.31 0.27
N THR A 72 17.37 -5.99 0.82
CA THR A 72 17.28 -6.33 2.25
C THR A 72 18.22 -7.47 2.65
N GLY A 73 18.54 -8.36 1.71
CA GLY A 73 19.48 -9.47 1.90
C GLY A 73 20.93 -9.06 2.06
N LYS A 74 21.30 -7.79 1.87
CA LYS A 74 22.67 -7.30 2.07
C LYS A 74 23.20 -7.53 3.49
N ASP A 75 22.30 -7.53 4.47
CA ASP A 75 22.61 -7.81 5.88
C ASP A 75 22.34 -9.28 6.27
N GLY A 76 22.22 -10.17 5.27
CA GLY A 76 22.01 -11.62 5.45
C GLY A 76 20.56 -12.04 5.76
N LYS A 77 19.59 -11.12 5.66
CA LYS A 77 18.17 -11.38 5.94
C LYS A 77 17.28 -10.85 4.81
N PRO A 78 17.19 -11.56 3.68
CA PRO A 78 16.34 -11.14 2.57
C PRO A 78 14.86 -11.15 2.98
N ASP A 79 14.15 -10.07 2.66
CA ASP A 79 12.71 -9.95 2.82
C ASP A 79 12.02 -10.18 1.48
N GLU A 80 11.53 -11.41 1.27
CA GLU A 80 10.78 -11.83 0.09
C GLU A 80 9.34 -11.31 0.07
N HIS A 81 8.93 -10.59 1.12
CA HIS A 81 7.55 -10.14 1.31
C HIS A 81 7.51 -8.62 1.56
N PRO A 82 7.99 -7.79 0.62
CA PRO A 82 8.10 -6.35 0.83
C PRO A 82 6.75 -5.73 1.22
N SER A 83 6.78 -4.82 2.20
CA SER A 83 5.58 -4.13 2.67
C SER A 83 5.12 -3.08 1.67
N GLY A 84 3.80 -2.88 1.61
CA GLY A 84 3.20 -1.82 0.79
C GLY A 84 3.55 -0.45 1.34
N ILE A 85 3.35 -0.26 2.65
CA ILE A 85 3.59 1.02 3.34
C ILE A 85 5.09 1.36 3.40
N GLY A 86 5.97 0.37 3.56
CA GLY A 86 7.40 0.61 3.71
C GLY A 86 8.15 0.64 2.38
N PHE A 87 8.07 -0.45 1.61
CA PHE A 87 8.86 -0.61 0.39
C PHE A 87 8.18 0.00 -0.83
N PHE A 88 6.94 -0.40 -1.12
CA PHE A 88 6.25 0.05 -2.32
C PHE A 88 5.99 1.57 -2.31
N ALA A 89 5.49 2.11 -1.19
CA ALA A 89 5.27 3.55 -1.05
C ALA A 89 6.60 4.34 -1.13
N GLY A 90 7.67 3.84 -0.51
CA GLY A 90 9.00 4.45 -0.60
C GLY A 90 9.55 4.45 -2.02
N TYR A 91 9.38 3.34 -2.75
CA TYR A 91 9.76 3.22 -4.16
C TYR A 91 8.98 4.21 -5.04
N CYS A 92 7.67 4.30 -4.87
CA CYS A 92 6.83 5.26 -5.60
C CYS A 92 7.24 6.71 -5.30
N CYS A 93 7.46 7.03 -4.02
CA CYS A 93 7.93 8.35 -3.59
C CYS A 93 9.24 8.74 -4.28
N ALA A 94 10.22 7.85 -4.29
CA ALA A 94 11.49 8.08 -4.97
C ALA A 94 11.30 8.30 -6.48
N LYS A 95 10.47 7.49 -7.15
CA LYS A 95 10.20 7.67 -8.59
C LYS A 95 9.51 9.01 -8.90
N PHE A 96 8.56 9.43 -8.07
CA PHE A 96 7.90 10.72 -8.25
C PHE A 96 8.88 11.88 -8.08
N ILE A 97 9.68 11.88 -7.01
CA ILE A 97 10.67 12.94 -6.75
C ILE A 97 11.72 12.98 -7.88
N ILE A 98 12.26 11.84 -8.29
CA ILE A 98 13.25 11.77 -9.38
C ILE A 98 12.64 12.28 -10.70
N GLY A 99 11.44 11.82 -11.05
CA GLY A 99 10.77 12.24 -12.28
C GLY A 99 10.42 13.74 -12.28
N ALA A 100 10.05 14.28 -11.12
CA ALA A 100 9.76 15.71 -10.98
C ALA A 100 11.02 16.57 -11.08
N ILE A 101 12.13 16.17 -10.45
CA ILE A 101 13.43 16.85 -10.55
C ILE A 101 13.91 16.87 -12.02
N GLN A 102 13.77 15.74 -12.72
CA GLN A 102 14.13 15.64 -14.14
C GLN A 102 13.26 16.57 -15.01
N LYS A 103 11.94 16.60 -14.77
CA LYS A 103 11.01 17.46 -15.50
C LYS A 103 11.16 18.94 -15.15
N ALA A 104 11.61 19.26 -13.95
CA ALA A 104 11.86 20.63 -13.47
C ALA A 104 13.23 21.19 -13.89
N ASP A 105 14.11 20.34 -14.45
CA ASP A 105 15.51 20.65 -14.75
C ASP A 105 16.26 21.23 -13.54
N GLY A 106 16.11 20.57 -12.39
CA GLY A 106 16.77 20.96 -11.15
C GLY A 106 15.91 20.70 -9.91
N THR A 107 16.36 21.28 -8.80
CA THR A 107 15.80 21.04 -7.47
C THR A 107 15.14 22.28 -6.86
N ASP A 108 14.74 23.23 -7.70
CA ASP A 108 13.95 24.38 -7.25
C ASP A 108 12.56 23.91 -6.79
N THR A 109 12.18 24.25 -5.56
CA THR A 109 10.99 23.72 -4.91
C THR A 109 9.72 23.96 -5.71
N GLU A 110 9.48 25.20 -6.15
CA GLU A 110 8.25 25.56 -6.86
C GLU A 110 8.18 24.89 -8.24
N LYS A 111 9.32 24.80 -8.94
CA LYS A 111 9.40 24.04 -10.20
C LYS A 111 9.15 22.56 -9.98
N VAL A 112 9.67 21.95 -8.92
CA VAL A 112 9.47 20.52 -8.60
C VAL A 112 8.02 20.25 -8.23
N VAL A 113 7.38 21.10 -7.41
CA VAL A 113 5.96 20.98 -7.06
C VAL A 113 5.10 21.03 -8.32
N LYS A 114 5.33 22.01 -9.19
CA LYS A 114 4.62 22.11 -10.47
C LYS A 114 4.92 20.94 -11.42
N ALA A 115 6.13 20.37 -11.35
CA ALA A 115 6.50 19.22 -12.16
C ALA A 115 5.82 17.93 -11.68
N LEU A 116 5.59 17.78 -10.37
CA LEU A 116 4.84 16.67 -9.76
C LEU A 116 3.39 16.64 -10.23
N GLU A 117 2.77 17.81 -10.42
CA GLU A 117 1.40 17.91 -10.92
C GLU A 117 1.25 17.17 -12.26
N GLY A 118 0.41 16.14 -12.23
CA GLY A 118 0.08 15.32 -13.39
C GLY A 118 1.16 14.32 -13.80
N LEU A 119 2.29 14.26 -13.07
CA LEU A 119 3.36 13.31 -13.33
C LEU A 119 2.85 11.87 -13.15
N SER A 120 3.21 10.99 -14.08
CA SER A 120 2.91 9.55 -13.99
C SER A 120 4.20 8.77 -13.90
N ILE A 121 4.22 7.75 -13.04
CA ILE A 121 5.34 6.83 -12.87
C ILE A 121 4.89 5.41 -13.20
N ASP A 122 5.77 4.62 -13.81
CA ASP A 122 5.56 3.18 -13.92
C ASP A 122 5.84 2.53 -12.56
N THR A 123 5.01 1.59 -12.13
CA THR A 123 5.16 0.89 -10.85
C THR A 123 4.94 -0.61 -11.05
N PRO A 124 5.32 -1.44 -10.07
CA PRO A 124 5.03 -2.88 -10.05
C PRO A 124 3.56 -3.25 -10.28
N ILE A 125 2.63 -2.34 -9.98
CA ILE A 125 1.18 -2.53 -10.10
C ILE A 125 0.56 -1.69 -11.24
N GLY A 126 1.38 -1.24 -12.20
CA GLY A 126 0.95 -0.39 -13.30
C GLY A 126 1.30 1.09 -13.11
N LYS A 127 0.74 1.97 -13.94
CA LYS A 127 1.03 3.42 -13.87
C LYS A 127 0.27 4.07 -12.73
N ILE A 128 0.96 4.92 -11.97
CA ILE A 128 0.36 5.75 -10.92
C ILE A 128 0.62 7.21 -11.24
N LYS A 129 -0.44 8.01 -11.24
CA LYS A 129 -0.39 9.45 -11.51
C LYS A 129 -0.44 10.22 -10.19
N MET A 130 0.29 11.33 -10.11
CA MET A 130 0.13 12.33 -9.07
C MET A 130 -1.00 13.29 -9.47
N ARG A 131 -2.11 13.24 -8.73
CA ARG A 131 -3.30 14.05 -9.02
C ARG A 131 -3.02 15.52 -8.75
N GLU A 132 -3.38 16.36 -9.71
CA GLU A 132 -3.02 17.78 -9.73
C GLU A 132 -3.75 18.58 -8.65
N CYS A 133 -5.04 18.32 -8.44
CA CYS A 133 -5.88 19.12 -7.57
C CYS A 133 -5.52 19.02 -6.08
N ASP A 134 -4.92 17.91 -5.66
CA ASP A 134 -4.66 17.64 -4.26
C ASP A 134 -3.32 16.97 -3.94
N HIS A 135 -2.49 16.72 -4.95
CA HIS A 135 -1.19 16.05 -4.82
C HIS A 135 -1.29 14.66 -4.17
N GLN A 136 -2.41 13.97 -4.43
CA GLN A 136 -2.61 12.57 -4.04
C GLN A 136 -2.16 11.64 -5.18
N ALA A 137 -1.34 10.64 -4.88
CA ALA A 137 -1.03 9.59 -5.83
C ALA A 137 -2.26 8.68 -6.05
N GLU A 138 -2.64 8.45 -7.31
CA GLU A 138 -3.79 7.67 -7.76
C GLU A 138 -3.53 6.16 -7.66
N THR A 139 -3.42 5.65 -6.44
CA THR A 139 -3.18 4.22 -6.18
C THR A 139 -4.50 3.42 -6.17
N PRO A 140 -4.57 2.23 -6.79
CA PRO A 140 -5.70 1.32 -6.58
C PRO A 140 -5.68 0.76 -5.15
N GLY A 141 -6.84 0.30 -4.69
CA GLY A 141 -6.97 -0.44 -3.43
C GLY A 141 -7.24 -1.91 -3.69
N PHE A 142 -6.54 -2.80 -2.99
CA PHE A 142 -6.78 -4.24 -3.03
C PHE A 142 -7.45 -4.72 -1.76
N TRP A 143 -8.47 -5.56 -1.88
CA TRP A 143 -9.32 -5.98 -0.75
C TRP A 143 -9.76 -7.44 -0.90
N GLY A 144 -10.04 -8.09 0.21
CA GLY A 144 -10.67 -9.41 0.19
C GLY A 144 -10.52 -10.14 1.52
N LYS A 145 -10.97 -11.40 1.53
CA LYS A 145 -10.88 -12.25 2.73
C LYS A 145 -9.46 -12.78 2.90
N LEU A 146 -8.87 -12.54 4.06
CA LEU A 146 -7.58 -13.10 4.45
C LEU A 146 -7.76 -14.57 4.84
N VAL A 147 -7.04 -15.47 4.18
CA VAL A 147 -7.08 -16.91 4.47
C VAL A 147 -5.67 -17.48 4.48
N LYS A 148 -5.46 -18.55 5.25
CA LYS A 148 -4.23 -19.33 5.17
C LYS A 148 -4.20 -20.07 3.83
N ARG A 149 -3.07 -20.02 3.14
CA ARG A 149 -2.85 -20.69 1.85
C ARG A 149 -1.51 -21.40 1.88
N ASP A 150 -1.44 -22.56 1.25
CA ASP A 150 -0.20 -23.30 1.10
C ASP A 150 0.82 -22.48 0.31
N GLY A 151 2.08 -22.51 0.75
CA GLY A 151 3.18 -21.75 0.16
C GLY A 151 3.27 -20.28 0.61
N PHE A 152 2.35 -19.80 1.45
CA PHE A 152 2.41 -18.45 2.02
C PHE A 152 2.78 -18.49 3.51
N PRO A 153 3.68 -17.61 3.99
CA PRO A 153 4.12 -17.61 5.39
C PRO A 153 3.07 -17.08 6.39
N PHE A 154 2.03 -16.40 5.90
CA PHE A 154 0.95 -15.82 6.70
C PHE A 154 -0.34 -15.72 5.86
N PRO A 155 -1.52 -15.47 6.48
CA PRO A 155 -2.76 -15.27 5.75
C PRO A 155 -2.64 -14.19 4.68
N VAL A 156 -3.13 -14.49 3.47
CA VAL A 156 -3.17 -13.57 2.32
C VAL A 156 -4.58 -13.52 1.74
N ILE A 157 -4.86 -12.55 0.88
CA ILE A 157 -6.14 -12.46 0.21
C ILE A 157 -6.23 -13.58 -0.85
N LYS A 158 -7.30 -14.38 -0.80
CA LYS A 158 -7.53 -15.46 -1.78
C LYS A 158 -8.04 -14.91 -3.11
N ASP A 159 -9.15 -14.18 -3.04
CA ASP A 159 -9.86 -13.63 -4.19
C ASP A 159 -9.70 -12.11 -4.14
N VAL A 160 -8.60 -11.62 -4.72
CA VAL A 160 -8.25 -10.19 -4.68
C VAL A 160 -9.28 -9.39 -5.48
N VAL A 161 -9.94 -8.47 -4.80
CA VAL A 161 -10.76 -7.43 -5.42
C VAL A 161 -9.90 -6.18 -5.56
N GLU A 162 -9.62 -5.79 -6.80
CA GLU A 162 -8.99 -4.53 -7.12
C GLU A 162 -10.07 -3.46 -7.33
N THR A 163 -9.95 -2.36 -6.61
CA THR A 163 -10.79 -1.18 -6.79
C THR A 163 -9.92 -0.06 -7.37
N PRO A 164 -10.19 0.41 -8.60
CA PRO A 164 -9.46 1.49 -9.23
C PRO A 164 -9.48 2.80 -8.41
N ALA A 165 -8.44 3.63 -8.57
CA ALA A 165 -8.27 4.88 -7.82
C ALA A 165 -9.46 5.85 -7.99
N ASP A 166 -10.03 5.95 -9.20
CA ASP A 166 -11.17 6.83 -9.52
C ASP A 166 -12.47 6.43 -8.80
N LYS A 167 -12.55 5.20 -8.28
CA LYS A 167 -13.71 4.71 -7.51
C LYS A 167 -13.58 4.94 -6.01
N ILE A 168 -12.38 5.13 -5.48
CA ILE A 168 -12.11 5.26 -4.03
C ILE A 168 -11.72 6.67 -3.61
N MET A 169 -11.26 7.50 -4.55
CA MET A 169 -10.86 8.86 -4.24
C MET A 169 -12.05 9.82 -4.33
N PRO A 170 -12.20 10.75 -3.38
CA PRO A 170 -13.18 11.83 -3.50
C PRO A 170 -12.90 12.68 -4.73
N SER A 171 -13.95 13.36 -5.21
CA SER A 171 -13.82 14.30 -6.33
C SER A 171 -12.89 15.46 -5.97
N CYS A 172 -12.21 16.02 -6.96
CA CYS A 172 -11.39 17.23 -6.73
C CYS A 172 -12.23 18.39 -6.18
N GLU A 173 -13.51 18.50 -6.57
CA GLU A 173 -14.40 19.52 -6.04
C GLU A 173 -14.62 19.37 -4.53
N ASP A 174 -14.90 18.15 -4.07
CA ASP A 174 -15.11 17.85 -2.65
C ASP A 174 -13.85 18.09 -1.82
N ILE A 175 -12.68 17.69 -2.35
CA ILE A 175 -11.40 17.95 -1.69
C ILE A 175 -11.13 19.46 -1.57
N MET A 176 -11.37 20.24 -2.64
CA MET A 176 -11.15 21.68 -2.61
C MET A 176 -12.13 22.39 -1.66
N LYS A 177 -13.38 21.90 -1.54
CA LYS A 177 -14.33 22.39 -0.53
C LYS A 177 -13.85 22.08 0.89
N ALA A 178 -13.41 20.85 1.16
CA ALA A 178 -12.93 20.44 2.47
C ALA A 178 -11.70 21.24 2.94
N ARG A 179 -10.77 21.55 2.03
CA ARG A 179 -9.58 22.37 2.31
C ARG A 179 -9.93 23.79 2.72
N LYS A 180 -10.94 24.39 2.07
CA LYS A 180 -11.42 25.75 2.41
C LYS A 180 -12.13 25.81 3.77
N GLY A 181 -12.80 24.74 4.18
CA GLY A 181 -13.47 24.65 5.49
C GLY A 181 -12.54 24.32 6.66
N SER A 182 -11.25 24.07 6.40
CA SER A 182 -10.23 23.75 7.42
C SER A 182 -9.28 24.92 7.71
N GLN A 183 -9.52 26.08 7.10
CA GLN A 183 -8.87 27.37 7.38
C GLN A 183 -9.84 28.27 8.16
#